data_AF-A0A1V4DQ42-F1
#
_entry.id   AF-A0A1V4DQ42-F1
#
_cell.length_a   1.000
_cell.length_b   1.000
_cell.length_c   1.000
_cell.angle_alpha   90.00
_cell.angle_beta   90.00
_cell.angle_gamma   90.00
#
_symmetry.space_group_name_H-M   'P 1'
#
loop_
_entity.id
_entity.type
_entity.pdbx_description
1 polymer ?
#
loop_
_entity_poly.entity_id
_entity_poly.type
_entity_poly.pdbx_seq_one_letter_code
_entity_poly.pdbx_strand_id
1 'polypeptide(L)'
;MLRRSSPLAALVAAGLTLAVPLQTVPAAQASTGSGAYVPGSAGLGDPYFPHAGNGGYDVGHYTIRLRFTPKTRHLSATTTITATAKKNLSRFDLDFSGPKIGKVLVNGERASYARKGQELVVTPRHGLPSGKTFTVEVSYAGRPKAIKDKALGVTGWINTKDGAVVLAEPDGARSWFPVNDNPRDKATYTFEVTVPEGLTVLANGEPGNSGVAGPRDGYRTSKWEMRRPMASYLAMVAIGKFKVTQGVVDGMPNITAYDPSLAKEFKRLHGTTAKAIRWESKTFGDYPFSSTGGIADRLGVYYALETQGRPVYDTGMSDEPTIVHELAHQWFGDSVGLRSWKDIWLNEGFASYAEWLYQEQHGGPSAEETFAEHYKHKAGSAFWKLKTGDPGRTGMFDWNAIYVRGAMTVHALRKKIGDETFFTLLRTWTKENRHSTVTTKDLIALAERLSGQNLDDLFDAWLYKAAKPKL
;
A
#
# COMPACT_ATOMS: atom_id res chain seq x y z
N MET A 1 -11.10 65.94 24.72
CA MET A 1 -10.56 66.92 25.68
C MET A 1 -9.84 66.17 26.79
N LEU A 2 -8.57 66.54 27.01
CA LEU A 2 -7.77 66.40 28.24
C LEU A 2 -7.63 65.01 28.90
N ARG A 3 -6.48 64.39 28.60
CA ARG A 3 -5.72 63.50 29.48
C ARG A 3 -5.41 64.20 30.81
N ARG A 4 -5.45 63.46 31.92
CA ARG A 4 -4.79 63.82 33.18
C ARG A 4 -3.62 62.88 33.44
N SER A 5 -2.47 63.52 33.57
CA SER A 5 -1.16 63.07 33.98
C SER A 5 -1.05 62.90 35.49
N SER A 6 -0.18 61.99 35.94
CA SER A 6 0.75 62.23 37.07
C SER A 6 1.89 61.20 37.08
N PRO A 7 3.07 61.55 37.65
CA PRO A 7 4.37 61.04 37.23
C PRO A 7 5.22 60.36 38.33
N LEU A 8 6.32 59.75 37.86
CA LEU A 8 7.65 59.54 38.46
C LEU A 8 7.84 59.35 39.98
N ALA A 9 8.56 58.28 40.33
CA ALA A 9 9.68 58.35 41.27
C ALA A 9 10.75 57.31 40.89
N ALA A 10 12.01 57.74 40.92
CA ALA A 10 13.21 56.94 40.67
C ALA A 10 13.75 56.35 41.98
N LEU A 11 14.43 55.19 41.90
CA LEU A 11 15.28 54.67 42.97
C LEU A 11 16.54 54.02 42.37
N VAL A 12 17.68 54.42 42.91
CA VAL A 12 19.05 54.02 42.60
C VAL A 12 19.34 52.62 43.14
N ALA A 13 20.05 51.78 42.40
CA ALA A 13 20.60 50.52 42.89
C ALA A 13 22.09 50.39 42.52
N ALA A 14 22.89 50.08 43.55
CA ALA A 14 24.34 49.97 43.54
C ALA A 14 24.81 48.66 42.88
N GLY A 15 25.98 48.76 42.21
CA GLY A 15 26.62 47.67 41.50
C GLY A 15 27.41 46.72 42.39
N LEU A 16 27.34 45.43 42.05
CA LEU A 16 28.23 44.36 42.49
C LEU A 16 28.85 43.75 41.23
N THR A 17 30.17 43.89 41.10
CA THR A 17 30.99 43.32 40.03
C THR A 17 31.26 41.85 40.31
N LEU A 18 30.71 40.96 39.49
CA LEU A 18 31.11 39.55 39.39
C LEU A 18 31.87 39.34 38.08
N ALA A 19 33.14 38.96 38.20
CA ALA A 19 33.96 38.53 37.09
C ALA A 19 33.44 37.19 36.56
N VAL A 20 32.93 37.19 35.32
CA VAL A 20 32.55 35.96 34.60
C VAL A 20 33.79 35.47 33.85
N PRO A 21 34.25 34.22 34.05
CA PRO A 21 35.29 33.65 33.21
C PRO A 21 34.71 33.45 31.80
N LEU A 22 35.40 33.97 30.78
CA LEU A 22 35.12 33.62 29.39
C LEU A 22 35.32 32.11 29.22
N GLN A 23 34.24 31.34 29.31
CA GLN A 23 34.20 30.02 28.73
C GLN A 23 34.16 30.20 27.22
N THR A 24 35.24 29.83 26.55
CA THR A 24 35.25 29.63 25.10
C THR A 24 34.20 28.57 24.78
N VAL A 25 33.04 29.01 24.30
CA VAL A 25 32.07 28.12 23.67
C VAL A 25 32.81 27.45 22.52
N PRO A 26 32.93 26.10 22.48
CA PRO A 26 33.45 25.45 21.30
C PRO A 26 32.49 25.83 20.17
N ALA A 27 33.01 26.51 19.15
CA ALA A 27 32.28 26.69 17.91
C ALA A 27 31.79 25.30 17.49
N ALA A 28 30.48 25.11 17.45
CA ALA A 28 29.90 23.90 16.90
C ALA A 28 30.44 23.80 15.47
N GLN A 29 31.37 22.88 15.25
CA GLN A 29 31.77 22.48 13.92
C GLN A 29 30.49 21.97 13.26
N ALA A 30 29.89 22.80 12.41
CA ALA A 30 29.02 22.31 11.38
C ALA A 30 29.83 21.28 10.62
N SER A 31 29.54 19.99 10.84
CA SER A 31 30.11 18.92 10.05
C SER A 31 29.62 19.15 8.62
N THR A 32 30.40 19.86 7.82
CA THR A 32 30.30 19.81 6.37
C THR A 32 30.39 18.33 6.01
N GLY A 33 29.27 17.72 5.60
CA GLY A 33 29.15 16.28 5.40
C GLY A 33 30.10 15.77 4.33
N SER A 34 31.35 15.49 4.72
CA SER A 34 32.42 14.95 3.89
C SER A 34 32.46 13.42 3.94
N GLY A 35 31.34 12.76 4.29
CA GLY A 35 31.24 11.31 4.25
C GLY A 35 31.34 10.80 2.81
N ALA A 36 32.11 9.74 2.58
CA ALA A 36 32.23 9.11 1.27
C ALA A 36 30.86 8.73 0.69
N TYR A 37 30.68 8.93 -0.61
CA TYR A 37 29.49 8.46 -1.32
C TYR A 37 29.57 6.93 -1.47
N VAL A 38 28.55 6.23 -0.97
CA VAL A 38 28.50 4.76 -0.97
C VAL A 38 27.28 4.24 -1.73
N PRO A 39 27.31 3.02 -2.28
CA PRO A 39 26.12 2.45 -2.91
C PRO A 39 24.94 2.29 -1.95
N GLY A 40 23.72 2.45 -2.47
CA GLY A 40 22.48 1.96 -1.87
C GLY A 40 22.48 0.43 -1.73
N SER A 41 21.51 -0.10 -0.98
CA SER A 41 21.31 -1.56 -0.90
C SER A 41 20.29 -2.00 -1.96
N ALA A 42 20.56 -3.13 -2.61
CA ALA A 42 19.69 -3.78 -3.61
C ALA A 42 18.56 -4.60 -2.94
N GLY A 43 17.89 -4.01 -1.95
CA GLY A 43 16.97 -4.69 -1.04
C GLY A 43 16.62 -3.83 0.19
N LEU A 44 15.38 -3.95 0.69
CA LEU A 44 14.97 -3.41 2.01
C LEU A 44 15.02 -4.43 3.16
N GLY A 45 15.52 -5.64 2.89
CA GLY A 45 15.76 -6.68 3.89
C GLY A 45 14.50 -7.40 4.37
N ASP A 46 13.48 -7.52 3.50
CA ASP A 46 12.37 -8.42 3.77
C ASP A 46 12.83 -9.89 3.59
N PRO A 47 12.58 -10.79 4.57
CA PRO A 47 13.07 -12.17 4.51
C PRO A 47 12.42 -13.00 3.39
N TYR A 48 11.21 -12.63 2.93
CA TYR A 48 10.52 -13.35 1.86
C TYR A 48 10.89 -12.82 0.49
N PHE A 49 11.27 -11.54 0.40
CA PHE A 49 11.73 -10.90 -0.82
C PHE A 49 13.00 -10.09 -0.57
N PRO A 50 14.15 -10.77 -0.39
CA PRO A 50 15.40 -10.11 0.00
C PRO A 50 15.97 -9.14 -1.04
N HIS A 51 15.49 -9.24 -2.29
CA HIS A 51 15.86 -8.38 -3.41
C HIS A 51 14.77 -7.37 -3.79
N ALA A 52 13.64 -7.35 -3.07
CA ALA A 52 12.56 -6.40 -3.38
C ALA A 52 12.71 -5.13 -2.53
N GLY A 53 12.46 -4.01 -3.17
CA GLY A 53 12.76 -2.70 -2.64
C GLY A 53 14.26 -2.42 -2.62
N ASN A 54 14.61 -1.17 -2.32
CA ASN A 54 15.95 -0.65 -2.44
C ASN A 54 16.20 0.38 -1.34
N GLY A 55 17.40 0.34 -0.75
CA GLY A 55 17.73 1.13 0.42
C GLY A 55 18.70 2.27 0.14
N GLY A 56 18.71 3.24 1.05
CA GLY A 56 19.53 4.44 0.97
C GLY A 56 18.79 5.67 0.46
N TYR A 57 17.54 5.51 0.02
CA TYR A 57 16.61 6.60 -0.32
C TYR A 57 15.19 6.22 0.12
N ASP A 58 14.27 7.16 -0.04
CA ASP A 58 12.84 7.07 0.33
C ASP A 58 12.04 7.82 -0.74
N VAL A 59 11.04 7.18 -1.32
CA VAL A 59 10.30 7.76 -2.45
C VAL A 59 9.10 8.55 -1.95
N GLY A 60 9.06 9.85 -2.30
CA GLY A 60 7.90 10.69 -2.00
C GLY A 60 6.81 10.62 -3.07
N HIS A 61 7.20 10.48 -4.34
CA HIS A 61 6.25 10.55 -5.45
C HIS A 61 6.71 9.80 -6.71
N TYR A 62 5.76 9.17 -7.38
CA TYR A 62 5.90 8.63 -8.73
C TYR A 62 4.97 9.38 -9.70
N THR A 63 5.51 9.85 -10.82
CA THR A 63 4.72 10.23 -11.99
C THR A 63 4.95 9.22 -13.10
N ILE A 64 3.92 8.46 -13.45
CA ILE A 64 3.98 7.42 -14.48
C ILE A 64 3.21 7.90 -15.70
N ARG A 65 3.96 8.24 -16.75
CA ARG A 65 3.41 8.61 -18.06
C ARG A 65 3.54 7.43 -18.99
N LEU A 66 2.44 6.81 -19.40
CA LEU A 66 2.50 5.65 -20.29
C LEU A 66 1.52 5.78 -21.44
N ARG A 67 1.95 5.32 -22.62
CA ARG A 67 1.10 5.08 -23.77
C ARG A 67 1.02 3.58 -24.01
N PHE A 68 -0.20 3.05 -24.10
CA PHE A 68 -0.43 1.63 -24.36
C PHE A 68 -1.32 1.43 -25.58
N THR A 69 -0.89 0.53 -26.47
CA THR A 69 -1.65 0.14 -27.66
C THR A 69 -2.03 -1.35 -27.55
N PRO A 70 -3.28 -1.69 -27.19
CA PRO A 70 -3.68 -3.07 -26.95
C PRO A 70 -3.47 -4.01 -28.14
N LYS A 71 -3.73 -3.54 -29.37
CA LYS A 71 -3.55 -4.33 -30.61
C LYS A 71 -2.15 -4.93 -30.74
N THR A 72 -1.12 -4.19 -30.32
CA THR A 72 0.29 -4.63 -30.39
C THR A 72 0.84 -5.07 -29.03
N ARG A 73 0.06 -4.87 -27.95
CA ARG A 73 0.46 -4.99 -26.55
C ARG A 73 1.73 -4.21 -26.23
N HIS A 74 1.94 -3.10 -26.94
CA HIS A 74 3.14 -2.29 -26.80
C HIS A 74 2.87 -1.13 -25.86
N LEU A 75 3.79 -0.95 -24.91
CA LEU A 75 3.83 0.16 -23.96
C LEU A 75 5.07 1.01 -24.26
N SER A 76 4.91 2.33 -24.23
CA SER A 76 6.01 3.30 -24.17
C SER A 76 5.75 4.19 -22.98
N ALA A 77 6.71 4.34 -22.08
CA ALA A 77 6.50 5.08 -20.84
C ALA A 77 7.73 5.80 -20.35
N THR A 78 7.48 6.81 -19.53
CA THR A 78 8.46 7.48 -18.70
C THR A 78 7.94 7.50 -17.27
N THR A 79 8.73 6.95 -16.34
CA THR A 79 8.48 7.08 -14.91
C THR A 79 9.44 8.10 -14.34
N THR A 80 8.89 9.13 -13.71
CA THR A 80 9.63 10.11 -12.91
C THR A 80 9.45 9.78 -11.43
N ILE A 81 10.55 9.60 -10.71
CA ILE A 81 10.59 9.27 -9.29
C ILE A 81 11.19 10.46 -8.56
N THR A 82 10.49 10.99 -7.57
CA THR A 82 11.01 12.00 -6.65
C THR A 82 11.31 11.34 -5.31
N ALA A 83 12.58 11.32 -4.94
CA ALA A 83 13.05 10.61 -3.75
C ALA A 83 13.99 11.48 -2.91
N THR A 84 14.14 11.14 -1.64
CA THR A 84 15.10 11.77 -0.72
C THR A 84 16.19 10.78 -0.36
N ALA A 85 17.45 11.14 -0.57
CA ALA A 85 18.57 10.29 -0.16
C ALA A 85 18.67 10.27 1.39
N LYS A 86 18.81 9.09 1.98
CA LYS A 86 18.98 8.89 3.44
C LYS A 86 20.44 8.79 3.86
N LYS A 87 21.35 8.75 2.88
CA LYS A 87 22.82 8.76 3.03
C LYS A 87 23.46 9.36 1.79
N ASN A 88 24.76 9.62 1.81
CA ASN A 88 25.52 10.02 0.61
C ASN A 88 25.58 8.83 -0.36
N LEU A 89 24.83 8.88 -1.47
CA LEU A 89 24.74 7.79 -2.45
C LEU A 89 25.66 7.99 -3.65
N SER A 90 26.55 7.04 -3.93
CA SER A 90 27.26 6.97 -5.21
C SER A 90 26.46 6.26 -6.29
N ARG A 91 25.48 5.46 -5.88
CA ARG A 91 24.62 4.60 -6.72
C ARG A 91 23.37 4.25 -5.94
N PHE A 92 22.27 3.98 -6.63
CA PHE A 92 21.07 3.35 -6.07
C PHE A 92 20.52 2.34 -7.08
N ASP A 93 19.53 1.58 -6.64
CA ASP A 93 18.95 0.48 -7.38
C ASP A 93 17.41 0.69 -7.41
N LEU A 94 16.73 0.17 -8.44
CA LEU A 94 15.28 0.19 -8.61
C LEU A 94 14.85 -1.21 -9.07
N ASP A 95 13.76 -1.75 -8.57
CA ASP A 95 13.17 -2.96 -9.13
C ASP A 95 12.55 -2.65 -10.50
N PHE A 96 12.95 -3.37 -11.53
CA PHE A 96 12.35 -3.28 -12.84
C PHE A 96 12.58 -4.53 -13.71
N SER A 97 11.54 -5.36 -13.83
CA SER A 97 11.46 -6.50 -14.75
C SER A 97 10.73 -6.17 -16.06
N GLY A 98 10.44 -4.88 -16.29
CA GLY A 98 9.69 -4.42 -17.44
C GLY A 98 10.49 -4.32 -18.76
N PRO A 99 9.93 -3.61 -19.76
CA PRO A 99 10.49 -3.49 -21.10
C PRO A 99 11.90 -2.89 -21.21
N LYS A 100 12.40 -2.75 -22.43
CA LYS A 100 13.75 -2.22 -22.70
C LYS A 100 13.83 -0.75 -22.27
N ILE A 101 14.88 -0.42 -21.53
CA ILE A 101 15.20 0.96 -21.13
C ILE A 101 15.80 1.70 -22.33
N GLY A 102 15.29 2.90 -22.59
CA GLY A 102 15.86 3.83 -23.57
C GLY A 102 16.84 4.82 -22.92
N LYS A 103 16.47 5.41 -21.78
CA LYS A 103 17.21 6.49 -21.14
C LYS A 103 16.98 6.50 -19.63
N VAL A 104 18.02 6.82 -18.86
CA VAL A 104 17.94 7.13 -17.43
C VAL A 104 18.56 8.51 -17.19
N LEU A 105 17.81 9.41 -16.56
CA LEU A 105 18.31 10.69 -16.06
C LEU A 105 18.24 10.72 -14.55
N VAL A 106 19.22 11.35 -13.91
CA VAL A 106 19.17 11.72 -12.50
C VAL A 106 19.41 13.22 -12.39
N ASN A 107 18.47 13.95 -11.79
CA ASN A 107 18.47 15.43 -11.72
C ASN A 107 18.62 16.09 -13.11
N GLY A 108 18.00 15.51 -14.13
CA GLY A 108 18.07 16.01 -15.52
C GLY A 108 19.34 15.63 -16.29
N GLU A 109 20.35 15.06 -15.63
CA GLU A 109 21.60 14.63 -16.27
C GLU A 109 21.61 13.13 -16.55
N ARG A 110 22.28 12.71 -17.63
CA ARG A 110 22.35 11.30 -18.02
C ARG A 110 23.11 10.49 -16.97
N ALA A 111 22.47 9.44 -16.47
CA ALA A 111 23.08 8.45 -15.59
C ALA A 111 23.45 7.18 -16.37
N SER A 112 24.50 6.48 -15.92
CA SER A 112 24.76 5.12 -16.40
C SER A 112 23.87 4.13 -15.65
N TYR A 113 23.55 3.00 -16.29
CA TYR A 113 22.73 1.98 -15.68
C TYR A 113 23.13 0.57 -16.12
N ALA A 114 22.81 -0.41 -15.28
CA ALA A 114 22.94 -1.83 -15.58
C ALA A 114 21.71 -2.59 -15.07
N ARG A 115 21.37 -3.71 -15.72
CA ARG A 115 20.34 -4.63 -15.22
C ARG A 115 21.01 -5.84 -14.59
N LYS A 116 20.57 -6.24 -13.39
CA LYS A 116 21.03 -7.44 -12.70
C LYS A 116 19.85 -8.17 -12.08
N GLY A 117 19.38 -9.22 -12.76
CA GLY A 117 18.15 -9.90 -12.35
C GLY A 117 16.97 -8.93 -12.41
N GLN A 118 16.36 -8.65 -11.25
CA GLN A 118 15.26 -7.69 -11.14
C GLN A 118 15.71 -6.24 -10.94
N GLU A 119 16.99 -6.00 -10.67
CA GLU A 119 17.50 -4.68 -10.35
C GLU A 119 17.85 -3.88 -11.59
N LEU A 120 17.46 -2.61 -11.58
CA LEU A 120 17.97 -1.52 -12.39
C LEU A 120 18.93 -0.70 -11.53
N VAL A 121 20.20 -1.00 -11.69
CA VAL A 121 21.31 -0.34 -11.01
C VAL A 121 21.57 1.02 -11.67
N VAL A 122 21.43 2.13 -10.96
CA VAL A 122 21.61 3.50 -11.48
C VAL A 122 22.80 4.20 -10.83
N THR A 123 23.75 4.63 -11.65
CA THR A 123 24.92 5.42 -11.19
C THR A 123 24.80 6.86 -11.70
N PRO A 124 24.44 7.83 -10.85
CA PRO A 124 24.37 9.23 -11.25
C PRO A 124 25.77 9.79 -11.55
N ARG A 125 25.83 10.86 -12.35
CA ARG A 125 27.09 11.54 -12.67
C ARG A 125 27.74 12.20 -11.46
N HIS A 126 26.91 12.69 -10.53
CA HIS A 126 27.32 13.27 -9.26
C HIS A 126 26.65 12.49 -8.13
N GLY A 127 27.38 12.27 -7.03
CA GLY A 127 26.82 11.60 -5.86
C GLY A 127 25.64 12.38 -5.27
N LEU A 128 24.66 11.67 -4.70
CA LEU A 128 23.45 12.25 -4.12
C LEU A 128 23.64 12.48 -2.62
N PRO A 129 23.69 13.73 -2.13
CA PRO A 129 23.96 14.00 -0.72
C PRO A 129 22.80 13.56 0.18
N SER A 130 23.14 13.09 1.39
CA SER A 130 22.15 12.75 2.43
C SER A 130 21.21 13.92 2.72
N GLY A 131 19.93 13.62 2.90
CA GLY A 131 18.87 14.59 3.19
C GLY A 131 18.45 15.46 1.99
N LYS A 132 19.02 15.25 0.79
CA LYS A 132 18.64 15.99 -0.41
C LYS A 132 17.67 15.19 -1.27
N THR A 133 16.68 15.91 -1.81
CA THR A 133 15.78 15.41 -2.84
C THR A 133 16.53 15.26 -4.17
N PHE A 134 16.24 14.19 -4.89
CA PHE A 134 16.69 13.97 -6.25
C PHE A 134 15.55 13.41 -7.11
N THR A 135 15.66 13.59 -8.42
CA THR A 135 14.70 13.06 -9.39
C THR A 135 15.36 12.00 -10.26
N VAL A 136 14.62 10.94 -10.58
CA VAL A 136 15.02 9.90 -11.52
C VAL A 136 14.00 9.83 -12.63
N GLU A 137 14.42 9.95 -13.88
CA GLU A 137 13.56 9.74 -15.04
C GLU A 137 14.02 8.50 -15.78
N VAL A 138 13.15 7.50 -15.92
CA VAL A 138 13.43 6.29 -16.69
C VAL A 138 12.45 6.21 -17.85
N SER A 139 12.96 6.27 -19.08
CA SER A 139 12.18 6.03 -20.30
C SER A 139 12.36 4.58 -20.76
N TYR A 140 11.26 3.90 -21.10
CA TYR A 140 11.27 2.49 -21.48
C TYR A 140 10.13 2.15 -22.44
N ALA A 141 10.33 1.13 -23.27
CA ALA A 141 9.34 0.71 -24.25
C ALA A 141 9.45 -0.78 -24.61
N GLY A 142 8.30 -1.38 -24.94
CA GLY A 142 8.20 -2.77 -25.37
C GLY A 142 6.92 -3.43 -24.87
N ARG A 143 6.95 -4.75 -24.63
CA ARG A 143 5.79 -5.52 -24.17
C ARG A 143 5.97 -5.92 -22.71
N PRO A 144 5.30 -5.28 -21.75
CA PRO A 144 5.33 -5.72 -20.37
C PRO A 144 4.73 -7.13 -20.25
N LYS A 145 5.19 -7.86 -19.24
CA LYS A 145 4.75 -9.23 -18.98
C LYS A 145 4.37 -9.35 -17.51
N ALA A 146 3.36 -10.15 -17.23
CA ALA A 146 3.07 -10.61 -15.89
C ALA A 146 4.29 -11.33 -15.29
N ILE A 147 4.47 -11.18 -14.00
CA ILE A 147 5.38 -11.99 -13.20
C ILE A 147 4.67 -13.30 -12.90
N LYS A 148 5.40 -14.41 -13.06
CA LYS A 148 4.90 -15.75 -12.78
C LYS A 148 5.76 -16.36 -11.70
N ASP A 149 5.17 -16.60 -10.55
CA ASP A 149 5.78 -17.30 -9.44
C ASP A 149 5.13 -18.67 -9.27
N LYS A 150 5.94 -19.70 -9.03
CA LYS A 150 5.43 -21.07 -8.89
C LYS A 150 4.57 -21.23 -7.62
N ALA A 151 4.89 -20.51 -6.55
CA ALA A 151 4.19 -20.57 -5.28
C ALA A 151 3.10 -19.49 -5.16
N LEU A 152 3.33 -18.30 -5.72
CA LEU A 152 2.46 -17.13 -5.52
C LEU A 152 1.58 -16.79 -6.73
N GLY A 153 1.66 -17.55 -7.82
CA GLY A 153 0.78 -17.36 -8.97
C GLY A 153 1.23 -16.26 -9.94
N VAL A 154 0.25 -15.55 -10.52
CA VAL A 154 0.48 -14.57 -11.60
C VAL A 154 0.16 -13.16 -11.12
N THR A 155 1.11 -12.24 -11.27
CA THR A 155 1.01 -10.87 -10.76
C THR A 155 1.60 -9.86 -11.76
N GLY A 156 1.48 -8.57 -11.50
CA GLY A 156 1.94 -7.47 -12.35
C GLY A 156 1.01 -7.16 -13.52
N TRP A 157 1.59 -6.93 -14.70
CA TRP A 157 0.86 -6.54 -15.92
C TRP A 157 0.10 -7.70 -16.58
N ILE A 158 -1.22 -7.75 -16.37
CA ILE A 158 -2.11 -8.76 -16.94
C ILE A 158 -2.74 -8.22 -18.23
N ASN A 159 -2.49 -8.87 -19.36
CA ASN A 159 -3.14 -8.49 -20.63
C ASN A 159 -4.55 -9.06 -20.68
N THR A 160 -5.53 -8.22 -21.01
CA THR A 160 -6.91 -8.65 -21.25
C THR A 160 -7.18 -8.75 -22.75
N LYS A 161 -8.42 -9.04 -23.15
CA LYS A 161 -8.80 -9.17 -24.56
C LYS A 161 -8.63 -7.85 -25.32
N ASP A 162 -8.91 -6.72 -24.68
CA ASP A 162 -8.95 -5.40 -25.31
C ASP A 162 -8.06 -4.35 -24.62
N GLY A 163 -7.35 -4.73 -23.56
CA GLY A 163 -6.39 -3.88 -22.90
C GLY A 163 -5.52 -4.62 -21.88
N ALA A 164 -5.43 -4.09 -20.66
CA ALA A 164 -4.62 -4.64 -19.58
C ALA A 164 -5.07 -4.12 -18.21
N VAL A 165 -4.86 -4.94 -17.18
CA VAL A 165 -5.07 -4.58 -15.77
C VAL A 165 -3.82 -4.98 -14.98
N VAL A 166 -3.44 -4.17 -13.99
CA VAL A 166 -2.30 -4.48 -13.11
C VAL A 166 -2.79 -4.96 -11.75
N LEU A 167 -2.30 -6.13 -11.31
CA LEU A 167 -2.48 -6.68 -9.96
C LEU A 167 -1.13 -7.12 -9.40
N ALA A 168 -0.55 -6.36 -8.49
CA ALA A 168 0.89 -6.38 -8.26
C ALA A 168 1.33 -6.89 -6.89
N GLU A 169 0.45 -7.41 -6.03
CA GLU A 169 0.90 -8.07 -4.81
C GLU A 169 1.66 -9.36 -5.14
N PRO A 170 2.81 -9.66 -4.48
CA PRO A 170 3.52 -8.86 -3.47
C PRO A 170 4.62 -7.93 -4.02
N ASP A 171 5.28 -8.30 -5.12
CA ASP A 171 6.40 -7.55 -5.74
C ASP A 171 6.24 -7.44 -7.28
N GLY A 172 4.98 -7.30 -7.72
CA GLY A 172 4.55 -7.29 -9.11
C GLY A 172 4.67 -5.93 -9.81
N ALA A 173 4.88 -4.85 -9.07
CA ALA A 173 4.82 -3.48 -9.60
C ALA A 173 5.98 -3.23 -10.59
N ARG A 174 7.13 -3.86 -10.34
CA ARG A 174 8.30 -3.89 -11.23
C ARG A 174 8.04 -4.44 -12.65
N SER A 175 6.89 -5.07 -12.90
CA SER A 175 6.50 -5.54 -14.24
C SER A 175 6.18 -4.40 -15.21
N TRP A 176 5.81 -3.21 -14.72
CA TRP A 176 5.29 -2.12 -15.56
C TRP A 176 5.89 -0.75 -15.29
N PHE A 177 6.52 -0.51 -14.14
CA PHE A 177 7.36 0.68 -13.91
C PHE A 177 8.56 0.39 -13.00
N PRO A 178 9.67 1.15 -13.12
CA PRO A 178 10.78 1.09 -12.18
C PRO A 178 10.39 1.64 -10.80
N VAL A 179 10.67 0.88 -9.74
CA VAL A 179 10.03 1.09 -8.43
C VAL A 179 10.93 0.67 -7.27
N ASN A 180 10.67 1.18 -6.08
CA ASN A 180 11.15 0.60 -4.82
C ASN A 180 10.09 -0.43 -4.35
N ASP A 181 10.16 -1.69 -4.81
CA ASP A 181 9.02 -2.64 -4.75
C ASP A 181 8.86 -3.30 -3.38
N ASN A 182 8.50 -2.54 -2.36
CA ASN A 182 8.31 -3.05 -1.02
C ASN A 182 7.19 -2.30 -0.28
N PRO A 183 6.34 -2.98 0.49
CA PRO A 183 5.22 -2.34 1.20
C PRO A 183 5.64 -1.25 2.20
N ARG A 184 6.92 -1.25 2.65
CA ARG A 184 7.49 -0.22 3.52
C ARG A 184 7.63 1.16 2.87
N ASP A 185 7.91 1.23 1.57
CA ASP A 185 8.20 2.49 0.88
C ASP A 185 6.94 3.03 0.18
N LYS A 186 6.03 3.60 0.99
CA LYS A 186 4.79 4.18 0.47
C LYS A 186 5.05 5.54 -0.14
N ALA A 187 4.46 5.79 -1.31
CA ALA A 187 4.60 7.05 -2.05
C ALA A 187 3.24 7.58 -2.53
N THR A 188 3.23 8.81 -3.03
CA THR A 188 2.07 9.33 -3.80
C THR A 188 2.27 9.07 -5.29
N TYR A 189 1.19 9.06 -6.07
CA TYR A 189 1.25 8.69 -7.49
C TYR A 189 0.44 9.64 -8.38
N THR A 190 0.99 9.93 -9.55
CA THR A 190 0.27 10.51 -10.68
C THR A 190 0.37 9.56 -11.87
N PHE A 191 -0.76 9.17 -12.42
CA PHE A 191 -0.86 8.35 -13.61
C PHE A 191 -1.33 9.21 -14.78
N GLU A 192 -0.58 9.26 -15.87
CA GLU A 192 -0.98 9.87 -17.14
C GLU A 192 -0.94 8.78 -18.21
N VAL A 193 -2.12 8.27 -18.59
CA VAL A 193 -2.25 7.06 -19.40
C VAL A 193 -2.89 7.39 -20.74
N THR A 194 -2.13 7.25 -21.82
CA THR A 194 -2.55 7.49 -23.20
C THR A 194 -2.94 6.18 -23.91
N VAL A 195 -4.16 6.09 -24.42
CA VAL A 195 -4.71 4.90 -25.09
C VAL A 195 -5.48 5.29 -26.35
N PRO A 196 -5.71 4.37 -27.31
CA PRO A 196 -6.60 4.62 -28.43
C PRO A 196 -7.99 5.07 -27.95
N GLU A 197 -8.66 5.90 -28.75
CA GLU A 197 -10.05 6.28 -28.48
C GLU A 197 -10.99 5.06 -28.37
N GLY A 198 -12.06 5.22 -27.59
CA GLY A 198 -13.03 4.16 -27.32
C GLY A 198 -12.64 3.20 -26.20
N LEU A 199 -11.46 3.38 -25.59
CA LEU A 199 -11.05 2.68 -24.37
C LEU A 199 -11.21 3.57 -23.14
N THR A 200 -11.50 2.92 -22.01
CA THR A 200 -11.55 3.54 -20.69
C THR A 200 -10.23 3.28 -19.96
N VAL A 201 -9.79 4.26 -19.18
CA VAL A 201 -8.68 4.12 -18.23
C VAL A 201 -9.20 4.41 -16.84
N LEU A 202 -8.98 3.49 -15.92
CA LEU A 202 -9.13 3.67 -14.48
C LEU A 202 -7.77 3.46 -13.82
N ALA A 203 -7.51 4.18 -12.73
CA ALA A 203 -6.30 4.01 -11.91
C ALA A 203 -6.64 4.34 -10.46
N ASN A 204 -5.68 4.20 -9.55
CA ASN A 204 -5.87 4.61 -8.15
C ASN A 204 -6.11 6.13 -8.03
N GLY A 205 -6.87 6.50 -7.01
CA GLY A 205 -7.09 7.89 -6.61
C GLY A 205 -8.20 8.56 -7.41
N GLU A 206 -8.10 9.88 -7.54
CA GLU A 206 -9.14 10.70 -8.14
C GLU A 206 -8.80 11.09 -9.58
N PRO A 207 -9.79 11.16 -10.49
CA PRO A 207 -9.57 11.72 -11.81
C PRO A 207 -9.22 13.21 -11.67
N GLY A 208 -8.10 13.64 -12.24
CA GLY A 208 -7.65 15.03 -12.12
C GLY A 208 -8.57 16.01 -12.87
N ASN A 209 -8.92 17.13 -12.23
CA ASN A 209 -9.58 18.28 -12.86
C ASN A 209 -8.60 19.03 -13.78
N SER A 210 -8.27 18.51 -14.97
CA SER A 210 -7.60 19.28 -16.03
C SER A 210 -7.41 18.45 -17.30
N GLY A 211 -7.96 18.95 -18.41
CA GLY A 211 -7.55 18.73 -19.79
C GLY A 211 -6.56 17.60 -20.07
N VAL A 212 -7.11 16.41 -20.28
CA VAL A 212 -6.57 15.47 -21.27
C VAL A 212 -6.23 16.29 -22.51
N ALA A 213 -5.00 16.24 -23.00
CA ALA A 213 -4.73 16.75 -24.36
C ALA A 213 -5.81 16.16 -25.25
N GLY A 214 -6.62 17.03 -25.87
CA GLY A 214 -7.73 16.60 -26.72
C GLY A 214 -7.25 15.58 -27.76
N PRO A 215 -8.15 14.80 -28.36
CA PRO A 215 -7.79 13.75 -29.31
C PRO A 215 -6.66 14.19 -30.25
N ARG A 216 -5.50 13.57 -30.11
CA ARG A 216 -4.40 13.71 -31.07
C ARG A 216 -4.16 12.34 -31.66
N ASP A 217 -4.27 12.27 -32.98
CA ASP A 217 -3.97 11.06 -33.76
C ASP A 217 -4.76 9.81 -33.33
N GLY A 218 -6.00 9.97 -32.86
CA GLY A 218 -6.87 8.86 -32.42
C GLY A 218 -6.53 8.29 -31.04
N TYR A 219 -5.86 9.07 -30.18
CA TYR A 219 -5.55 8.71 -28.79
C TYR A 219 -6.14 9.71 -27.78
N ARG A 220 -6.41 9.23 -26.57
CA ARG A 220 -6.84 10.00 -25.39
C ARG A 220 -5.94 9.71 -24.19
N THR A 221 -5.62 10.74 -23.41
CA THR A 221 -4.79 10.63 -22.18
C THR A 221 -5.61 10.85 -20.91
N SER A 222 -5.78 9.86 -20.04
CA SER A 222 -6.43 10.08 -18.74
C SER A 222 -5.41 10.40 -17.66
N LYS A 223 -5.72 11.35 -16.77
CA LYS A 223 -4.90 11.67 -15.60
C LYS A 223 -5.62 11.27 -14.30
N TRP A 224 -4.92 10.55 -13.44
CA TRP A 224 -5.37 10.14 -12.10
C TRP A 224 -4.31 10.48 -11.05
N GLU A 225 -4.75 10.83 -9.85
CA GLU A 225 -3.87 11.23 -8.76
C GLU A 225 -4.21 10.48 -7.46
N MET A 226 -3.27 9.66 -6.97
CA MET A 226 -3.31 9.10 -5.63
C MET A 226 -2.48 9.99 -4.70
N ARG A 227 -3.18 10.88 -3.99
CA ARG A 227 -2.58 11.88 -3.08
C ARG A 227 -2.35 11.37 -1.65
N ARG A 228 -2.70 10.11 -1.38
CA ARG A 228 -2.42 9.43 -0.11
C ARG A 228 -1.27 8.46 -0.33
N PRO A 229 -0.37 8.27 0.67
CA PRO A 229 0.69 7.28 0.56
C PRO A 229 0.12 5.90 0.22
N MET A 230 0.75 5.21 -0.72
CA MET A 230 0.34 3.92 -1.26
C MET A 230 1.57 3.04 -1.45
N ALA A 231 1.48 1.76 -1.05
CA ALA A 231 2.51 0.76 -1.35
C ALA A 231 2.57 0.48 -2.86
N SER A 232 3.75 0.10 -3.36
CA SER A 232 3.96 -0.14 -4.81
C SER A 232 3.02 -1.19 -5.39
N TYR A 233 2.76 -2.27 -4.65
CA TYR A 233 1.95 -3.40 -5.10
C TYR A 233 0.47 -3.04 -5.32
N LEU A 234 0.00 -1.96 -4.68
CA LEU A 234 -1.36 -1.45 -4.79
C LEU A 234 -1.56 -0.53 -6.02
N ALA A 235 -0.47 -0.15 -6.68
CA ALA A 235 -0.50 0.69 -7.87
C ALA A 235 -1.11 -0.07 -9.06
N MET A 236 -2.21 0.44 -9.56
CA MET A 236 -3.10 -0.18 -10.52
C MET A 236 -3.46 0.79 -11.64
N VAL A 237 -3.41 0.27 -12.85
CA VAL A 237 -4.09 0.83 -14.03
C VAL A 237 -4.95 -0.27 -14.65
N ALA A 238 -6.17 0.06 -15.03
CA ALA A 238 -7.08 -0.78 -15.79
C ALA A 238 -7.45 -0.08 -17.10
N ILE A 239 -7.14 -0.72 -18.21
CA ILE A 239 -7.31 -0.22 -19.57
C ILE A 239 -8.15 -1.25 -20.33
N GLY A 240 -9.25 -0.81 -20.93
CA GLY A 240 -10.14 -1.71 -21.67
C GLY A 240 -11.51 -1.09 -21.95
N LYS A 241 -12.45 -1.89 -22.45
CA LYS A 241 -13.84 -1.48 -22.54
C LYS A 241 -14.54 -1.76 -21.21
N PHE A 242 -14.90 -0.68 -20.52
CA PHE A 242 -15.59 -0.75 -19.24
C PHE A 242 -16.93 -0.04 -19.29
N LYS A 243 -17.93 -0.61 -18.61
CA LYS A 243 -19.12 0.13 -18.18
C LYS A 243 -18.84 0.77 -16.83
N VAL A 244 -18.67 2.08 -16.81
CA VAL A 244 -18.37 2.86 -15.61
C VAL A 244 -19.67 3.34 -14.96
N THR A 245 -19.75 3.29 -13.63
CA THR A 245 -20.82 3.88 -12.83
C THR A 245 -20.19 4.78 -11.77
N GLN A 246 -20.61 6.03 -11.76
CA GLN A 246 -20.16 7.04 -10.80
C GLN A 246 -21.31 7.40 -9.87
N GLY A 247 -21.01 7.52 -8.59
CA GLY A 247 -21.95 7.88 -7.54
C GLY A 247 -21.22 8.48 -6.35
N VAL A 248 -21.92 8.60 -5.23
CA VAL A 248 -21.38 9.13 -3.97
C VAL A 248 -21.78 8.21 -2.84
N VAL A 249 -20.87 7.96 -1.90
CA VAL A 249 -21.12 7.31 -0.61
C VAL A 249 -20.57 8.20 0.49
N ASP A 250 -21.42 8.65 1.41
CA ASP A 250 -21.04 9.50 2.55
C ASP A 250 -20.18 10.73 2.17
N GLY A 251 -20.55 11.39 1.06
CA GLY A 251 -19.85 12.58 0.55
C GLY A 251 -18.60 12.28 -0.28
N MET A 252 -18.19 11.01 -0.40
CA MET A 252 -17.03 10.57 -1.16
C MET A 252 -17.42 9.99 -2.54
N PRO A 253 -16.68 10.28 -3.62
CA PRO A 253 -16.88 9.63 -4.92
C PRO A 253 -16.78 8.10 -4.84
N ASN A 254 -17.79 7.40 -5.35
CA ASN A 254 -17.79 5.97 -5.60
C ASN A 254 -17.70 5.73 -7.11
N ILE A 255 -16.60 5.15 -7.59
CA ILE A 255 -16.38 4.90 -9.02
C ILE A 255 -16.17 3.40 -9.23
N THR A 256 -17.17 2.74 -9.80
CA THR A 256 -17.07 1.32 -10.14
C THR A 256 -17.06 1.10 -11.64
N ALA A 257 -16.45 0.03 -12.08
CA ALA A 257 -16.42 -0.35 -13.49
C ALA A 257 -16.46 -1.87 -13.64
N TYR A 258 -17.04 -2.35 -14.74
CA TYR A 258 -16.95 -3.77 -15.10
C TYR A 258 -16.83 -3.95 -16.61
N ASP A 259 -16.13 -5.00 -17.05
CA ASP A 259 -16.18 -5.46 -18.44
C ASP A 259 -17.66 -5.77 -18.78
N PRO A 260 -18.25 -5.15 -19.84
CA PRO A 260 -19.66 -5.37 -20.21
C PRO A 260 -20.10 -6.83 -20.33
N SER A 261 -19.17 -7.73 -20.63
CA SER A 261 -19.42 -9.16 -20.72
C SER A 261 -19.61 -9.86 -19.36
N LEU A 262 -19.37 -9.14 -18.25
CA LEU A 262 -19.62 -9.53 -16.86
C LEU A 262 -20.86 -8.84 -16.26
N ALA A 263 -21.69 -8.16 -17.08
CA ALA A 263 -22.79 -7.33 -16.61
C ALA A 263 -23.83 -8.04 -15.72
N LYS A 264 -24.00 -9.36 -15.85
CA LYS A 264 -24.93 -10.13 -14.99
C LYS A 264 -24.39 -10.32 -13.58
N GLU A 265 -23.09 -10.58 -13.49
CA GLU A 265 -22.37 -10.93 -12.27
C GLU A 265 -22.08 -9.67 -11.44
N PHE A 266 -21.55 -8.63 -12.07
CA PHE A 266 -21.14 -7.39 -11.38
C PHE A 266 -22.18 -6.26 -11.45
N LYS A 267 -23.44 -6.56 -11.79
CA LYS A 267 -24.52 -5.56 -11.84
C LYS A 267 -24.70 -4.81 -10.51
N ARG A 268 -24.44 -5.49 -9.40
CA ARG A 268 -24.64 -4.99 -8.04
C ARG A 268 -23.39 -4.38 -7.42
N LEU A 269 -22.23 -4.49 -8.07
CA LEU A 269 -20.93 -4.05 -7.53
C LEU A 269 -21.01 -2.65 -6.92
N HIS A 270 -21.51 -1.66 -7.67
CA HIS A 270 -21.64 -0.28 -7.21
C HIS A 270 -22.43 -0.12 -5.90
N GLY A 271 -23.56 -0.83 -5.80
CA GLY A 271 -24.43 -0.76 -4.63
C GLY A 271 -23.86 -1.52 -3.44
N THR A 272 -23.25 -2.69 -3.68
CA THR A 272 -22.59 -3.49 -2.64
C THR A 272 -21.38 -2.73 -2.07
N THR A 273 -20.52 -2.16 -2.92
CA THR A 273 -19.40 -1.30 -2.48
C THR A 273 -19.88 -0.18 -1.56
N ALA A 274 -20.94 0.54 -1.94
CA ALA A 274 -21.44 1.64 -1.11
C ALA A 274 -22.00 1.16 0.24
N LYS A 275 -22.58 -0.05 0.32
CA LYS A 275 -23.09 -0.63 1.56
C LYS A 275 -21.94 -1.08 2.47
N ALA A 276 -20.96 -1.80 1.91
CA ALA A 276 -19.77 -2.25 2.62
C ALA A 276 -19.03 -1.06 3.23
N ILE A 277 -18.69 -0.03 2.43
CA ILE A 277 -18.00 1.17 2.92
C ILE A 277 -18.72 1.86 4.08
N ARG A 278 -20.06 1.97 4.02
CA ARG A 278 -20.85 2.56 5.13
C ARG A 278 -20.76 1.73 6.41
N TRP A 279 -20.74 0.42 6.27
CA TRP A 279 -20.65 -0.49 7.40
C TRP A 279 -19.22 -0.49 7.97
N GLU A 280 -18.20 -0.66 7.13
CA GLU A 280 -16.79 -0.67 7.52
C GLU A 280 -16.36 0.63 8.16
N SER A 281 -16.81 1.78 7.64
CA SER A 281 -16.47 3.09 8.23
C SER A 281 -17.01 3.25 9.66
N LYS A 282 -18.17 2.64 9.96
CA LYS A 282 -18.72 2.62 11.33
C LYS A 282 -17.94 1.67 12.23
N THR A 283 -17.49 0.54 11.69
CA THR A 283 -16.82 -0.53 12.44
C THR A 283 -15.34 -0.22 12.71
N PHE A 284 -14.62 0.21 11.67
CA PHE A 284 -13.16 0.37 11.64
C PHE A 284 -12.71 1.84 11.78
N GLY A 285 -13.62 2.80 11.69
CA GLY A 285 -13.35 4.23 11.74
C GLY A 285 -13.29 4.87 10.36
N ASP A 286 -12.99 6.17 10.30
CA ASP A 286 -13.05 6.97 9.07
C ASP A 286 -12.30 6.31 7.89
N TYR A 287 -12.95 6.30 6.72
CA TYR A 287 -12.34 5.77 5.50
C TYR A 287 -11.03 6.51 5.16
N PRO A 288 -9.94 5.78 4.83
CA PRO A 288 -8.62 6.39 4.74
C PRO A 288 -8.37 7.21 3.46
N PHE A 289 -9.18 7.03 2.41
CA PHE A 289 -8.95 7.65 1.10
C PHE A 289 -10.02 8.66 0.70
N SER A 290 -9.83 9.33 -0.43
CA SER A 290 -10.71 10.40 -0.91
C SER A 290 -11.70 9.93 -1.99
N SER A 291 -11.63 8.67 -2.40
CA SER A 291 -12.59 7.99 -3.26
C SER A 291 -12.58 6.48 -2.99
N THR A 292 -13.69 5.82 -3.32
CA THR A 292 -13.85 4.36 -3.23
C THR A 292 -14.38 3.77 -4.53
N GLY A 293 -14.47 2.45 -4.67
CA GLY A 293 -15.07 1.78 -5.81
C GLY A 293 -14.70 0.32 -5.96
N GLY A 294 -14.69 -0.14 -7.21
CA GLY A 294 -14.33 -1.51 -7.57
C GLY A 294 -14.28 -1.69 -9.09
N ILE A 295 -13.37 -2.52 -9.59
CA ILE A 295 -13.21 -2.81 -11.02
C ILE A 295 -13.35 -4.32 -11.23
N ALA A 296 -14.16 -4.73 -12.19
CA ALA A 296 -14.28 -6.15 -12.55
C ALA A 296 -13.89 -6.39 -14.01
N ASP A 297 -13.05 -7.39 -14.25
CA ASP A 297 -12.61 -7.75 -15.60
C ASP A 297 -12.31 -9.26 -15.69
N ARG A 298 -12.12 -9.78 -16.90
CA ARG A 298 -11.71 -11.17 -17.15
C ARG A 298 -10.20 -11.27 -17.24
N LEU A 299 -9.57 -11.57 -16.10
CA LEU A 299 -8.11 -11.57 -15.95
C LEU A 299 -7.53 -12.97 -16.08
N GLY A 300 -8.25 -14.01 -15.65
CA GLY A 300 -7.77 -15.39 -15.64
C GLY A 300 -6.68 -15.63 -14.59
N VAL A 301 -6.71 -14.86 -13.51
CA VAL A 301 -5.80 -14.95 -12.36
C VAL A 301 -6.47 -15.58 -11.15
N TYR A 302 -7.81 -15.64 -11.12
CA TYR A 302 -8.64 -16.33 -10.13
C TYR A 302 -8.52 -15.79 -8.70
N TYR A 303 -8.22 -14.50 -8.55
CA TYR A 303 -8.27 -13.79 -7.27
C TYR A 303 -8.77 -12.35 -7.47
N ALA A 304 -9.15 -11.70 -6.37
CA ALA A 304 -9.34 -10.26 -6.29
C ALA A 304 -8.16 -9.61 -5.53
N LEU A 305 -7.90 -8.34 -5.79
CA LEU A 305 -6.84 -7.60 -5.11
C LEU A 305 -7.34 -6.24 -4.66
N GLU A 306 -6.93 -5.84 -3.47
CA GLU A 306 -7.43 -4.70 -2.70
C GLU A 306 -6.97 -3.34 -3.23
N THR A 307 -6.52 -3.23 -4.49
CA THR A 307 -5.78 -2.08 -5.01
C THR A 307 -6.34 -0.73 -4.53
N GLN A 308 -5.48 0.12 -3.96
CA GLN A 308 -5.89 1.22 -3.09
C GLN A 308 -6.99 2.12 -3.65
N GLY A 309 -8.06 2.23 -2.88
CA GLY A 309 -9.28 2.99 -3.14
C GLY A 309 -10.24 2.32 -4.12
N ARG A 310 -9.85 1.22 -4.78
CA ARG A 310 -10.63 0.64 -5.88
C ARG A 310 -10.22 -0.81 -6.15
N PRO A 311 -10.62 -1.77 -5.32
CA PRO A 311 -10.26 -3.18 -5.53
C PRO A 311 -10.63 -3.71 -6.91
N VAL A 312 -9.86 -4.68 -7.39
CA VAL A 312 -10.07 -5.33 -8.69
C VAL A 312 -10.50 -6.77 -8.46
N TYR A 313 -11.52 -7.19 -9.19
CA TYR A 313 -12.13 -8.51 -9.09
C TYR A 313 -12.02 -9.25 -10.42
N ASP A 314 -11.46 -10.46 -10.42
CA ASP A 314 -11.57 -11.37 -11.56
C ASP A 314 -12.97 -12.01 -11.63
N THR A 315 -13.25 -12.73 -12.71
CA THR A 315 -14.47 -13.53 -12.87
C THR A 315 -14.62 -14.51 -11.70
N GLY A 316 -15.81 -14.58 -11.14
CA GLY A 316 -16.17 -15.39 -9.98
C GLY A 316 -15.99 -14.67 -8.64
N MET A 317 -15.30 -13.52 -8.61
CA MET A 317 -14.95 -12.80 -7.38
C MET A 317 -15.91 -11.64 -7.10
N SER A 318 -17.21 -11.86 -7.24
CA SER A 318 -18.22 -10.80 -7.18
C SER A 318 -19.21 -10.94 -6.03
N ASP A 319 -19.05 -11.94 -5.18
CA ASP A 319 -19.97 -12.14 -4.07
C ASP A 319 -19.76 -11.07 -2.98
N GLU A 320 -20.79 -10.91 -2.15
CA GLU A 320 -20.79 -9.86 -1.13
C GLU A 320 -19.69 -10.03 -0.07
N PRO A 321 -19.38 -11.25 0.43
CA PRO A 321 -18.23 -11.47 1.31
C PRO A 321 -16.90 -11.04 0.68
N THR A 322 -16.63 -11.42 -0.58
CA THR A 322 -15.39 -10.99 -1.26
C THR A 322 -15.33 -9.48 -1.37
N ILE A 323 -16.42 -8.81 -1.75
CA ILE A 323 -16.44 -7.33 -1.83
C ILE A 323 -16.16 -6.69 -0.46
N VAL A 324 -16.67 -7.28 0.64
CA VAL A 324 -16.37 -6.81 2.01
C VAL A 324 -14.91 -7.07 2.37
N HIS A 325 -14.36 -8.24 2.05
CA HIS A 325 -12.93 -8.55 2.29
C HIS A 325 -12.02 -7.52 1.62
N GLU A 326 -12.23 -7.30 0.32
CA GLU A 326 -11.42 -6.36 -0.47
C GLU A 326 -11.55 -4.89 -0.03
N LEU A 327 -12.70 -4.50 0.53
CA LEU A 327 -12.92 -3.14 1.04
C LEU A 327 -12.41 -2.97 2.49
N ALA A 328 -12.40 -4.03 3.29
CA ALA A 328 -11.77 -4.01 4.61
C ALA A 328 -10.27 -3.75 4.52
N HIS A 329 -9.62 -4.27 3.48
CA HIS A 329 -8.20 -4.01 3.20
C HIS A 329 -7.83 -2.53 3.03
N GLN A 330 -8.81 -1.67 2.69
CA GLN A 330 -8.59 -0.23 2.61
C GLN A 330 -8.07 0.33 3.95
N TRP A 331 -8.49 -0.27 5.07
CA TRP A 331 -7.91 -0.02 6.39
C TRP A 331 -6.73 -0.97 6.68
N PHE A 332 -6.92 -2.28 6.49
CA PHE A 332 -5.98 -3.35 6.87
C PHE A 332 -5.14 -3.84 5.67
N GLY A 333 -4.02 -3.17 5.42
CA GLY A 333 -3.12 -3.43 4.29
C GLY A 333 -2.77 -2.15 3.54
N ASP A 334 -3.78 -1.43 3.08
CA ASP A 334 -3.57 -0.24 2.27
C ASP A 334 -3.17 0.97 3.11
N SER A 335 -4.03 1.38 4.04
CA SER A 335 -3.73 2.49 4.94
C SER A 335 -2.73 2.05 6.00
N VAL A 336 -3.07 1.03 6.78
CA VAL A 336 -2.18 0.41 7.77
C VAL A 336 -1.46 -0.74 7.10
N GLY A 337 -0.27 -0.49 6.56
CA GLY A 337 0.45 -1.48 5.74
C GLY A 337 1.49 -2.28 6.50
N LEU A 338 2.08 -3.26 5.82
CA LEU A 338 3.03 -4.16 6.44
C LEU A 338 4.44 -3.60 6.45
N ARG A 339 5.11 -3.72 7.59
CA ARG A 339 6.56 -3.60 7.63
C ARG A 339 7.19 -4.83 6.99
N SER A 340 6.67 -6.03 7.13
CA SER A 340 7.27 -7.20 6.47
C SER A 340 6.20 -8.18 6.04
N TRP A 341 6.42 -8.85 4.92
CA TRP A 341 5.49 -9.84 4.36
C TRP A 341 5.22 -11.02 5.30
N LYS A 342 6.10 -11.29 6.27
CA LYS A 342 5.81 -12.31 7.30
C LYS A 342 4.60 -11.97 8.18
N ASP A 343 4.27 -10.69 8.32
CA ASP A 343 3.14 -10.20 9.12
C ASP A 343 1.83 -10.10 8.29
N ILE A 344 1.77 -10.73 7.10
CA ILE A 344 0.62 -10.66 6.16
C ILE A 344 -0.74 -11.02 6.76
N TRP A 345 -0.77 -11.82 7.83
CA TRP A 345 -2.00 -12.11 8.57
C TRP A 345 -2.67 -10.84 9.13
N LEU A 346 -1.94 -9.74 9.35
CA LEU A 346 -2.50 -8.46 9.76
C LEU A 346 -3.39 -7.84 8.68
N ASN A 347 -3.14 -8.13 7.41
CA ASN A 347 -4.00 -7.72 6.31
C ASN A 347 -5.13 -8.76 6.18
N GLU A 348 -4.75 -9.98 5.82
CA GLU A 348 -5.67 -11.03 5.38
C GLU A 348 -6.54 -11.58 6.51
N GLY A 349 -5.96 -11.75 7.70
CA GLY A 349 -6.72 -12.21 8.87
C GLY A 349 -7.75 -11.19 9.33
N PHE A 350 -7.46 -9.89 9.22
CA PHE A 350 -8.43 -8.84 9.56
C PHE A 350 -9.51 -8.67 8.48
N ALA A 351 -9.14 -8.74 7.20
CA ALA A 351 -10.09 -8.69 6.10
C ALA A 351 -11.05 -9.90 6.11
N SER A 352 -10.54 -11.12 6.32
CA SER A 352 -11.39 -12.30 6.47
C SER A 352 -12.25 -12.25 7.75
N TYR A 353 -11.76 -11.64 8.82
CA TYR A 353 -12.58 -11.43 10.01
C TYR A 353 -13.67 -10.36 9.80
N ALA A 354 -13.44 -9.39 8.90
CA ALA A 354 -14.47 -8.43 8.50
C ALA A 354 -15.66 -9.14 7.83
N GLU A 355 -15.41 -10.18 7.02
CA GLU A 355 -16.49 -11.00 6.47
C GLU A 355 -17.34 -11.63 7.59
N TRP A 356 -16.72 -12.17 8.63
CA TRP A 356 -17.43 -12.82 9.73
C TRP A 356 -18.28 -11.82 10.51
N LEU A 357 -17.73 -10.64 10.79
CA LEU A 357 -18.47 -9.54 11.43
C LEU A 357 -19.62 -9.04 10.56
N TYR A 358 -19.43 -8.98 9.23
CA TYR A 358 -20.46 -8.57 8.31
C TYR A 358 -21.61 -9.58 8.29
N GLN A 359 -21.31 -10.88 8.16
CA GLN A 359 -22.31 -11.95 8.20
C GLN A 359 -23.09 -11.93 9.51
N GLU A 360 -22.40 -11.85 10.66
CA GLU A 360 -23.02 -11.77 12.00
C GLU A 360 -24.06 -10.64 12.10
N GLN A 361 -23.84 -9.52 11.40
CA GLN A 361 -24.70 -8.34 11.46
C GLN A 361 -25.74 -8.26 10.34
N HIS A 362 -25.67 -9.15 9.35
CA HIS A 362 -26.54 -9.15 8.17
C HIS A 362 -27.32 -10.45 8.00
N GLY A 363 -27.50 -11.21 9.09
CA GLY A 363 -28.36 -12.40 9.14
C GLY A 363 -27.68 -13.69 8.68
N GLY A 364 -26.35 -13.69 8.54
CA GLY A 364 -25.53 -14.89 8.37
C GLY A 364 -25.10 -15.50 9.72
N PRO A 365 -24.20 -16.49 9.70
CA PRO A 365 -23.61 -17.05 10.91
C PRO A 365 -22.87 -15.99 11.72
N SER A 366 -22.91 -16.13 13.04
CA SER A 366 -22.07 -15.34 13.94
C SER A 366 -20.58 -15.64 13.73
N ALA A 367 -19.73 -14.71 14.16
CA ALA A 367 -18.28 -14.92 14.15
C ALA A 367 -17.88 -16.09 15.06
N GLU A 368 -18.61 -16.32 16.15
CA GLU A 368 -18.41 -17.47 17.05
C GLU A 368 -18.79 -18.80 16.37
N GLU A 369 -19.91 -18.88 15.65
CA GLU A 369 -20.29 -20.10 14.92
C GLU A 369 -19.26 -20.43 13.83
N THR A 370 -18.79 -19.42 13.11
CA THR A 370 -17.75 -19.57 12.08
C THR A 370 -16.42 -20.02 12.70
N PHE A 371 -16.02 -19.41 13.81
CA PHE A 371 -14.84 -19.82 14.58
C PHE A 371 -14.96 -21.27 15.05
N ALA A 372 -16.09 -21.65 15.64
CA ALA A 372 -16.34 -22.99 16.16
C ALA A 372 -16.28 -24.04 15.04
N GLU A 373 -16.81 -23.73 13.85
CA GLU A 373 -16.72 -24.61 12.69
C GLU A 373 -15.26 -24.87 12.27
N HIS A 374 -14.47 -23.82 12.09
CA HIS A 374 -13.05 -24.00 11.77
C HIS A 374 -12.27 -24.68 12.89
N TYR A 375 -12.61 -24.40 14.15
CA TYR A 375 -11.97 -25.02 15.30
C TYR A 375 -12.25 -26.53 15.41
N LYS A 376 -13.25 -27.10 14.71
CA LYS A 376 -13.48 -28.56 14.66
C LYS A 376 -12.34 -29.34 13.98
N HIS A 377 -11.48 -28.69 13.20
CA HIS A 377 -10.32 -29.35 12.59
C HIS A 377 -9.48 -30.09 13.64
N LYS A 378 -9.18 -31.36 13.37
CA LYS A 378 -8.43 -32.24 14.28
C LYS A 378 -7.03 -31.69 14.55
N ALA A 379 -6.57 -31.79 15.79
CA ALA A 379 -5.18 -31.49 16.12
C ALA A 379 -4.23 -32.33 15.25
N GLY A 380 -3.14 -31.72 14.76
CA GLY A 380 -2.17 -32.36 13.85
C GLY A 380 -2.58 -32.44 12.37
N SER A 381 -3.81 -32.03 12.00
CA SER A 381 -4.22 -31.89 10.59
C SER A 381 -3.46 -30.77 9.88
N ALA A 382 -3.46 -30.79 8.53
CA ALA A 382 -2.77 -29.79 7.71
C ALA A 382 -3.15 -28.33 8.07
N PHE A 383 -4.40 -28.11 8.48
CA PHE A 383 -4.92 -26.83 8.94
C PHE A 383 -4.05 -26.15 10.03
N TRP A 384 -3.44 -26.96 10.92
CA TRP A 384 -2.64 -26.46 12.05
C TRP A 384 -1.12 -26.47 11.81
N LYS A 385 -0.64 -26.95 10.65
CA LYS A 385 0.80 -27.24 10.44
C LYS A 385 1.66 -26.04 10.08
N LEU A 386 1.07 -24.97 9.56
CA LEU A 386 1.80 -23.76 9.18
C LEU A 386 1.69 -22.71 10.30
N LYS A 387 2.72 -21.89 10.51
CA LYS A 387 2.63 -20.77 11.47
C LYS A 387 1.91 -19.60 10.79
N THR A 388 1.00 -18.94 11.50
CA THR A 388 0.27 -17.79 10.97
C THR A 388 1.14 -16.51 10.98
N GLY A 389 1.95 -16.30 12.04
CA GLY A 389 2.80 -15.11 12.18
C GLY A 389 4.16 -15.18 11.48
N ASP A 390 4.48 -16.32 10.85
CA ASP A 390 5.68 -16.54 10.04
C ASP A 390 5.48 -17.77 9.13
N PRO A 391 4.63 -17.67 8.09
CA PRO A 391 4.31 -18.80 7.22
C PRO A 391 5.43 -19.20 6.23
N GLY A 392 6.56 -18.48 6.21
CA GLY A 392 7.50 -18.54 5.10
C GLY A 392 6.94 -17.95 3.80
N ARG A 393 7.82 -17.71 2.83
CA ARG A 393 7.45 -17.07 1.55
C ARG A 393 6.32 -17.81 0.84
N THR A 394 6.43 -19.13 0.70
CA THR A 394 5.46 -19.92 -0.07
C THR A 394 4.13 -20.10 0.65
N GLY A 395 4.06 -19.81 1.95
CA GLY A 395 2.85 -19.95 2.76
C GLY A 395 2.13 -18.63 3.02
N MET A 396 2.64 -17.49 2.51
CA MET A 396 2.10 -16.16 2.86
C MET A 396 0.66 -15.92 2.40
N PHE A 397 0.17 -16.74 1.46
CA PHE A 397 -1.23 -16.75 1.02
C PHE A 397 -1.88 -18.12 1.23
N ASP A 398 -1.40 -18.93 2.19
CA ASP A 398 -2.08 -20.18 2.54
C ASP A 398 -3.45 -19.87 3.14
N TRP A 399 -4.51 -20.33 2.46
CA TRP A 399 -5.90 -20.08 2.85
C TRP A 399 -6.19 -20.42 4.32
N ASN A 400 -5.68 -21.56 4.80
CA ASN A 400 -5.98 -22.00 6.16
C ASN A 400 -5.18 -21.21 7.19
N ALA A 401 -3.88 -21.01 6.95
CA ALA A 401 -2.99 -20.43 7.93
C ALA A 401 -3.14 -18.91 8.05
N ILE A 402 -3.39 -18.22 6.94
CA ILE A 402 -3.34 -16.77 6.88
C ILE A 402 -4.73 -16.15 6.93
N TYR A 403 -5.65 -16.61 6.09
CA TYR A 403 -7.01 -16.07 6.03
C TYR A 403 -7.83 -16.61 7.20
N VAL A 404 -8.05 -17.92 7.24
CA VAL A 404 -8.91 -18.54 8.26
C VAL A 404 -8.30 -18.42 9.64
N ARG A 405 -7.07 -18.90 9.86
CA ARG A 405 -6.44 -18.85 11.18
C ARG A 405 -6.03 -17.43 11.58
N GLY A 406 -5.76 -16.53 10.64
CA GLY A 406 -5.64 -15.11 10.93
C GLY A 406 -6.93 -14.56 11.52
N ALA A 407 -8.07 -14.80 10.86
CA ALA A 407 -9.39 -14.41 11.38
C ALA A 407 -9.73 -15.07 12.72
N MET A 408 -9.38 -16.35 12.91
CA MET A 408 -9.51 -17.00 14.22
C MET A 408 -8.67 -16.33 15.30
N THR A 409 -7.46 -15.86 14.97
CA THR A 409 -6.60 -15.12 15.89
C THR A 409 -7.26 -13.79 16.29
N VAL A 410 -7.82 -13.06 15.31
CA VAL A 410 -8.55 -11.81 15.56
C VAL A 410 -9.80 -12.07 16.42
N HIS A 411 -10.53 -13.16 16.18
CA HIS A 411 -11.67 -13.55 17.00
C HIS A 411 -11.26 -13.90 18.43
N ALA A 412 -10.21 -14.71 18.60
CA ALA A 412 -9.68 -15.07 19.91
C ALA A 412 -9.23 -13.82 20.70
N LEU A 413 -8.63 -12.85 20.02
CA LEU A 413 -8.32 -11.54 20.61
C LEU A 413 -9.60 -10.83 21.08
N ARG A 414 -10.63 -10.70 20.24
CA ARG A 414 -11.94 -10.11 20.62
C ARG A 414 -12.50 -10.77 21.87
N LYS A 415 -12.51 -12.10 21.94
CA LYS A 415 -12.99 -12.86 23.12
C LYS A 415 -12.16 -12.58 24.37
N LYS A 416 -10.84 -12.43 24.23
CA LYS A 416 -9.92 -12.20 25.34
C LYS A 416 -10.04 -10.79 25.94
N ILE A 417 -10.15 -9.76 25.11
CA ILE A 417 -10.17 -8.36 25.57
C ILE A 417 -11.57 -7.76 25.71
N GLY A 418 -12.60 -8.48 25.24
CA GLY A 418 -13.99 -8.04 25.25
C GLY A 418 -14.34 -7.12 24.08
N ASP A 419 -15.62 -7.10 23.71
CA ASP A 419 -16.13 -6.40 22.52
C ASP A 419 -15.85 -4.89 22.55
N GLU A 420 -16.10 -4.22 23.67
CA GLU A 420 -15.91 -2.77 23.79
C GLU A 420 -14.44 -2.38 23.54
N THR A 421 -13.52 -3.08 24.21
CA THR A 421 -12.08 -2.88 24.03
C THR A 421 -11.66 -3.25 22.61
N PHE A 422 -12.20 -4.31 22.03
CA PHE A 422 -11.85 -4.77 20.69
C PHE A 422 -12.26 -3.78 19.61
N PHE A 423 -13.50 -3.28 19.62
CA PHE A 423 -13.91 -2.27 18.64
C PHE A 423 -13.22 -0.92 18.87
N THR A 424 -12.83 -0.61 20.12
CA THR A 424 -11.93 0.52 20.40
C THR A 424 -10.54 0.30 19.82
N LEU A 425 -9.99 -0.92 19.96
CA LEU A 425 -8.72 -1.31 19.36
C LEU A 425 -8.74 -1.15 17.84
N LEU A 426 -9.78 -1.62 17.14
CA LEU A 426 -9.87 -1.47 15.67
C LEU A 426 -9.81 0.00 15.25
N ARG A 427 -10.63 0.86 15.85
CA ARG A 427 -10.66 2.30 15.51
C ARG A 427 -9.39 3.03 15.91
N THR A 428 -8.77 2.68 17.04
CA THR A 428 -7.50 3.28 17.47
C THR A 428 -6.36 2.82 16.57
N TRP A 429 -6.31 1.54 16.21
CA TRP A 429 -5.29 0.96 15.34
C TRP A 429 -5.26 1.63 13.97
N THR A 430 -6.42 1.75 13.33
CA THR A 430 -6.55 2.38 12.01
C THR A 430 -6.26 3.87 12.03
N LYS A 431 -6.60 4.57 13.12
CA LYS A 431 -6.35 5.99 13.30
C LYS A 431 -4.89 6.31 13.60
N GLU A 432 -4.26 5.63 14.56
CA GLU A 432 -2.88 5.90 14.97
C GLU A 432 -1.86 5.49 13.89
N ASN A 433 -2.19 4.48 13.08
CA ASN A 433 -1.30 3.95 12.04
C ASN A 433 -1.74 4.33 10.61
N ARG A 434 -2.59 5.35 10.46
CA ARG A 434 -3.11 5.77 9.16
C ARG A 434 -1.97 6.11 8.19
N HIS A 435 -1.95 5.45 7.03
CA HIS A 435 -0.92 5.56 5.99
C HIS A 435 0.51 5.18 6.41
N SER A 436 0.70 4.42 7.49
CA SER A 436 2.01 3.99 7.97
C SER A 436 2.26 2.49 7.69
N THR A 437 3.34 1.95 8.25
CA THR A 437 3.59 0.50 8.28
C THR A 437 3.84 -0.04 9.69
N VAL A 438 3.26 -1.20 9.95
CA VAL A 438 3.17 -1.82 11.27
C VAL A 438 3.76 -3.23 11.29
N THR A 439 3.96 -3.75 12.48
CA THR A 439 4.32 -5.15 12.75
C THR A 439 3.30 -5.79 13.68
N THR A 440 3.34 -7.12 13.78
CA THR A 440 2.53 -7.85 14.75
C THR A 440 2.75 -7.33 16.18
N LYS A 441 3.99 -6.98 16.54
CA LYS A 441 4.33 -6.44 17.87
C LYS A 441 3.62 -5.11 18.17
N ASP A 442 3.43 -4.27 17.16
CA ASP A 442 2.75 -2.98 17.33
C ASP A 442 1.27 -3.20 17.67
N LEU A 443 0.62 -4.20 17.06
CA LEU A 443 -0.77 -4.58 17.38
C LEU A 443 -0.89 -5.13 18.79
N ILE A 444 0.02 -6.04 19.18
CA ILE A 444 0.04 -6.65 20.52
C ILE A 444 0.18 -5.53 21.56
N ALA A 445 1.17 -4.65 21.41
CA ALA A 445 1.40 -3.55 22.33
C ALA A 445 0.18 -2.62 22.47
N LEU A 446 -0.52 -2.34 21.36
CA LEU A 446 -1.75 -1.54 21.42
C LEU A 446 -2.88 -2.27 22.14
N ALA A 447 -3.07 -3.56 21.86
CA ALA A 447 -4.11 -4.37 22.49
C ALA A 447 -3.87 -4.52 24.00
N GLU A 448 -2.63 -4.73 24.44
CA GLU A 448 -2.26 -4.79 25.85
C GLU A 448 -2.47 -3.43 26.54
N ARG A 449 -2.06 -2.33 25.89
CA ARG A 449 -2.26 -0.97 26.40
C ARG A 449 -3.74 -0.66 26.64
N LEU A 450 -4.62 -1.05 25.72
CA LEU A 450 -6.06 -0.76 25.82
C LEU A 450 -6.79 -1.72 26.77
N SER A 451 -6.38 -2.98 26.83
CA SER A 451 -7.04 -4.00 27.66
C SER A 451 -6.51 -4.10 29.09
N GLY A 452 -5.28 -3.62 29.34
CA GLY A 452 -4.57 -3.84 30.61
C GLY A 452 -4.16 -5.29 30.86
N GLN A 453 -4.24 -6.16 29.84
CA GLN A 453 -3.90 -7.58 29.94
C GLN A 453 -2.55 -7.88 29.27
N ASN A 454 -1.80 -8.87 29.77
CA ASN A 454 -0.71 -9.49 29.00
C ASN A 454 -1.32 -10.48 28.00
N LEU A 455 -0.91 -10.37 26.73
CA LEU A 455 -1.45 -11.16 25.61
C LEU A 455 -0.40 -12.09 24.97
N ASP A 456 0.79 -12.20 25.54
CA ASP A 456 1.90 -13.01 25.00
C ASP A 456 1.48 -14.46 24.73
N ASP A 457 0.87 -15.12 25.72
CA ASP A 457 0.44 -16.52 25.60
C ASP A 457 -0.62 -16.73 24.50
N LEU A 458 -1.50 -15.74 24.31
CA LEU A 458 -2.52 -15.79 23.25
C LEU A 458 -1.84 -15.72 21.89
N PHE A 459 -1.00 -14.72 21.64
CA PHE A 459 -0.37 -14.56 20.33
C PHE A 459 0.66 -15.66 20.05
N ASP A 460 1.38 -16.16 21.06
CA ASP A 460 2.26 -17.32 20.89
C ASP A 460 1.48 -18.57 20.45
N ALA A 461 0.34 -18.85 21.09
CA ALA A 461 -0.49 -20.00 20.75
C ALA A 461 -1.07 -19.90 19.34
N TRP A 462 -1.57 -18.74 18.94
CA TRP A 462 -2.29 -18.57 17.68
C TRP A 462 -1.37 -18.29 16.48
N LEU A 463 -0.30 -17.52 16.66
CA LEU A 463 0.57 -17.10 15.56
C LEU A 463 1.83 -17.94 15.39
N TYR A 464 2.49 -18.32 16.50
CA TYR A 464 3.86 -18.82 16.45
C TYR A 464 3.98 -20.33 16.69
N LYS A 465 2.96 -20.97 17.25
CA LYS A 465 2.84 -22.43 17.33
C LYS A 465 2.16 -23.02 16.10
N ALA A 466 2.80 -24.01 15.49
CA ALA A 466 2.23 -24.85 14.44
C ALA A 466 1.41 -26.00 15.04
N ALA A 467 0.42 -25.66 15.86
CA ALA A 467 -0.45 -26.60 16.55
C ALA A 467 -1.83 -25.97 16.79
N LYS A 468 -2.82 -26.82 17.08
CA LYS A 468 -4.14 -26.37 17.52
C LYS A 468 -4.01 -25.69 18.90
N PRO A 469 -4.40 -24.40 19.05
CA PRO A 469 -4.42 -23.74 20.36
C PRO A 469 -5.34 -24.47 21.34
N LYS A 470 -5.10 -24.32 22.64
CA LYS A 470 -6.07 -24.71 23.67
C LYS A 470 -6.98 -23.50 23.92
N LEU A 471 -8.29 -23.72 24.03
CA LEU A 471 -9.27 -22.68 24.42
C LEU A 471 -9.35 -22.54 25.93
#